data_AF-A0A533WMK8-F1
#
_entry.id   AF-A0A533WMK8-F1
#
_cell.length_a   1.000
_cell.length_b   1.000
_cell.length_c   1.000
_cell.angle_alpha   90.00
_cell.angle_beta   90.00
_cell.angle_gamma   90.00
#
_symmetry.space_group_name_H-M   'P 1'
#
loop_
_entity.id
_entity.type
_entity.pdbx_description
1 polymer ?
#
loop_
_entity_poly.entity_id
_entity_poly.type
_entity_poly.pdbx_seq_one_letter_code
_entity_poly.pdbx_strand_id
1 'polypeptide(L)'
;SSETAKIFGMDIGDRQSMHMSGRKGIYVNADYVLDTLHSKAYEEVKKRNPGFSERELNTIAEEIAVSAIRYSMIKQDLDKIITFDIKETLSLEGDTGPYLQYAYARSQRILEKSGQTVNNDSQFQLLTHEAEIAVIKEIAKLDLIVEDATKSLSPKSLARYAYNLATTFNLFYEKVPVLKEGNADVRMARLALVKAFGIALRNALNVLGIFALERM
;
A
#
# COMPACT_ATOMS: atom_id res chain seq x y z
N SER A 1 14.39 -4.83 -14.45
CA SER A 1 13.78 -5.45 -15.64
C SER A 1 14.34 -4.82 -16.91
N SER A 2 14.03 -5.37 -18.08
CA SER A 2 14.38 -4.76 -19.38
C SER A 2 13.73 -3.39 -19.59
N GLU A 3 12.47 -3.19 -19.17
CA GLU A 3 11.82 -1.88 -19.21
C GLU A 3 12.55 -0.85 -18.34
N THR A 4 12.95 -1.23 -17.14
CA THR A 4 13.72 -0.35 -16.24
C THR A 4 15.11 -0.03 -16.80
N ALA A 5 15.79 -1.01 -17.39
CA ALA A 5 17.08 -0.77 -18.06
C ALA A 5 16.96 0.25 -19.20
N LYS A 6 15.88 0.17 -19.99
CA LYS A 6 15.58 1.14 -21.05
C LYS A 6 15.31 2.55 -20.51
N ILE A 7 14.57 2.67 -19.39
CA ILE A 7 14.35 3.96 -18.72
C ILE A 7 15.67 4.61 -18.33
N PHE A 8 16.65 3.82 -17.94
CA PHE A 8 17.99 4.28 -17.57
C PHE A 8 18.99 4.35 -18.73
N GLY A 9 18.53 4.22 -19.98
CA GLY A 9 19.39 4.33 -21.17
C GLY A 9 20.41 3.19 -21.30
N MET A 10 20.19 2.05 -20.64
CA MET A 10 21.11 0.92 -20.69
C MET A 10 20.68 -0.08 -21.76
N ASP A 11 21.62 -0.47 -22.63
CA ASP A 11 21.40 -1.53 -23.61
C ASP A 11 21.48 -2.91 -22.96
N ILE A 12 20.39 -3.65 -23.07
CA ILE A 12 20.20 -4.99 -22.50
C ILE A 12 20.01 -6.06 -23.60
N GLY A 13 19.99 -5.67 -24.88
CA GLY A 13 19.62 -6.53 -26.00
C GLY A 13 18.26 -7.21 -25.75
N ASP A 14 18.19 -8.52 -26.03
CA ASP A 14 16.97 -9.33 -25.86
C ASP A 14 16.79 -9.90 -24.44
N ARG A 15 17.64 -9.54 -23.47
CA ARG A 15 17.56 -10.10 -22.12
C ARG A 15 16.40 -9.50 -21.33
N GLN A 16 15.76 -10.34 -20.50
CA GLN A 16 14.66 -9.96 -19.61
C GLN A 16 15.12 -9.10 -18.42
N SER A 17 16.36 -9.31 -17.96
CA SER A 17 16.96 -8.59 -16.83
C SER A 17 18.48 -8.50 -16.97
N MET A 18 19.07 -7.53 -16.26
CA MET A 18 20.50 -7.26 -16.24
C MET A 18 20.96 -7.12 -14.80
N HIS A 19 22.07 -7.76 -14.48
CA HIS A 19 22.72 -7.64 -13.18
C HIS A 19 23.62 -6.42 -13.14
N MET A 20 23.59 -5.71 -12.01
CA MET A 20 24.60 -4.70 -11.71
C MET A 20 25.99 -5.33 -11.61
N SER A 21 27.01 -4.63 -12.12
CA SER A 21 28.40 -5.09 -12.15
C SER A 21 29.36 -3.92 -11.98
N GLY A 22 29.96 -3.80 -10.79
CA GLY A 22 30.95 -2.76 -10.51
C GLY A 22 32.15 -2.78 -11.46
N ARG A 23 32.65 -3.98 -11.81
CA ARG A 23 33.78 -4.15 -12.75
C ARG A 23 33.48 -3.64 -14.17
N LYS A 24 32.21 -3.66 -14.58
CA LYS A 24 31.76 -3.17 -15.90
C LYS A 24 31.19 -1.75 -15.84
N GLY A 25 31.18 -1.11 -14.66
CA GLY A 25 30.54 0.19 -14.45
C GLY A 25 29.01 0.16 -14.59
N ILE A 26 28.37 -1.02 -14.54
CA ILE A 26 26.93 -1.16 -14.69
C ILE A 26 26.29 -1.08 -13.31
N TYR A 27 25.87 0.11 -12.89
CA TYR A 27 25.14 0.29 -11.64
C TYR A 27 24.07 1.38 -11.79
N VAL A 28 22.99 1.25 -11.03
CA VAL A 28 21.96 2.26 -10.89
C VAL A 28 22.05 2.81 -9.47
N ASN A 29 22.21 4.12 -9.32
CA ASN A 29 22.19 4.76 -8.01
C ASN A 29 20.75 4.78 -7.47
N ALA A 30 20.58 4.50 -6.18
CA ALA A 30 19.31 4.64 -5.47
C ALA A 30 18.69 6.04 -5.65
N ASP A 31 19.51 7.11 -5.64
CA ASP A 31 19.04 8.48 -5.88
C ASP A 31 18.32 8.58 -7.23
N TYR A 32 18.92 8.02 -8.29
CA TYR A 32 18.34 8.06 -9.62
C TYR A 32 17.06 7.22 -9.73
N VAL A 33 16.98 6.10 -8.99
CA VAL A 33 15.74 5.32 -8.87
C VAL A 33 14.66 6.15 -8.20
N LEU A 34 14.96 6.78 -7.06
CA LEU A 34 14.03 7.62 -6.29
C LEU A 34 13.53 8.80 -7.13
N ASP A 35 14.43 9.54 -7.78
CA ASP A 35 14.07 10.66 -8.67
C ASP A 35 13.13 10.22 -9.79
N THR A 36 13.39 9.04 -10.36
CA THR A 36 12.56 8.49 -11.44
C THR A 36 11.19 8.04 -10.92
N LEU A 37 11.14 7.41 -9.75
CA LEU A 37 9.89 7.02 -9.10
C LEU A 37 9.07 8.25 -8.73
N HIS A 38 9.69 9.26 -8.12
CA HIS A 38 9.06 10.53 -7.74
C HIS A 38 8.48 11.22 -8.97
N SER A 39 9.28 11.39 -10.04
CA SER A 39 8.83 12.06 -11.26
C SER A 39 7.60 11.37 -11.87
N LYS A 40 7.58 10.04 -11.90
CA LYS A 40 6.43 9.27 -12.42
C LYS A 40 5.21 9.34 -11.49
N ALA A 41 5.43 9.26 -10.17
CA ALA A 41 4.37 9.40 -9.18
C ALA A 41 3.73 10.79 -9.24
N TYR A 42 4.55 11.84 -9.35
CA TYR A 42 4.10 13.23 -9.48
C TYR A 42 3.14 13.42 -10.65
N GLU A 43 3.49 12.92 -11.84
CA GLU A 43 2.62 13.03 -13.02
C GLU A 43 1.25 12.36 -12.80
N GLU A 44 1.23 11.18 -12.17
CA GLU A 44 -0.02 10.46 -11.89
C GLU A 44 -0.86 11.16 -10.80
N VAL A 45 -0.22 11.66 -9.73
CA VAL A 45 -0.90 12.40 -8.66
C VAL A 45 -1.48 13.71 -9.19
N LYS A 46 -0.72 14.45 -10.00
CA LYS A 46 -1.16 15.71 -10.62
C LYS A 46 -2.37 15.51 -11.54
N LYS A 47 -2.37 14.42 -12.32
CA LYS A 47 -3.51 14.05 -13.17
C LYS A 47 -4.77 13.75 -12.36
N ARG A 48 -4.64 13.10 -11.20
CA ARG A 48 -5.79 12.75 -10.33
C ARG A 48 -6.27 13.90 -9.46
N ASN A 49 -5.38 14.82 -9.10
CA ASN A 49 -5.63 15.89 -8.15
C ASN A 49 -5.25 17.26 -8.72
N PRO A 50 -5.92 17.75 -9.79
CA PRO A 50 -5.53 18.99 -10.47
C PRO A 50 -5.67 20.25 -9.61
N GLY A 51 -6.34 20.17 -8.45
CA GLY A 51 -6.53 21.28 -7.52
C GLY A 51 -5.52 21.35 -6.38
N PHE A 52 -4.57 20.41 -6.29
CA PHE A 52 -3.55 20.41 -5.24
C PHE A 52 -2.43 21.40 -5.55
N SER A 53 -1.85 21.98 -4.51
CA SER A 53 -0.67 22.84 -4.65
C SER A 53 0.56 22.04 -5.07
N GLU A 54 1.54 22.68 -5.71
CA GLU A 54 2.80 22.04 -6.07
C GLU A 54 3.50 21.37 -4.88
N ARG A 55 3.39 21.98 -3.68
CA ARG A 55 3.95 21.39 -2.46
C ARG A 55 3.26 20.07 -2.09
N GLU A 56 1.92 20.03 -2.15
CA GLU A 56 1.16 18.80 -1.86
C GLU A 56 1.46 17.72 -2.88
N LEU A 57 1.50 18.06 -4.18
CA LEU A 57 1.83 17.13 -5.25
C LEU A 57 3.20 16.48 -5.04
N ASN A 58 4.24 17.27 -4.76
CA ASN A 58 5.59 16.76 -4.50
C ASN A 58 5.65 15.91 -3.23
N THR A 59 4.98 16.33 -2.14
CA THR A 59 4.96 15.56 -0.89
C THR A 59 4.34 14.18 -1.12
N ILE A 60 3.20 14.10 -1.82
CA ILE A 60 2.53 12.82 -2.10
C ILE A 60 3.38 11.96 -3.03
N ALA A 61 3.97 12.55 -4.07
CA ALA A 61 4.84 11.85 -5.01
C ALA A 61 6.07 11.23 -4.32
N GLU A 62 6.69 11.96 -3.40
CA GLU A 62 7.82 11.48 -2.59
C GLU A 62 7.41 10.27 -1.75
N GLU A 63 6.30 10.37 -1.02
CA GLU A 63 5.82 9.27 -0.18
C GLU A 63 5.42 8.03 -0.98
N ILE A 64 4.93 8.20 -2.21
CA ILE A 64 4.68 7.09 -3.14
C ILE A 64 6.00 6.48 -3.62
N ALA A 65 6.99 7.28 -3.98
CA ALA A 65 8.28 6.80 -4.42
C ALA A 65 9.00 5.99 -3.33
N VAL A 66 9.03 6.53 -2.11
CA VAL A 66 9.61 5.89 -0.93
C VAL A 66 8.87 4.59 -0.59
N SER A 67 7.53 4.58 -0.64
CA SER A 67 6.75 3.37 -0.37
C SER A 67 7.05 2.28 -1.39
N ALA A 68 7.13 2.65 -2.67
CA ALA A 68 7.40 1.75 -3.78
C ALA A 68 8.75 1.05 -3.61
N ILE A 69 9.84 1.81 -3.40
CA ILE A 69 11.16 1.23 -3.24
C ILE A 69 11.29 0.43 -1.92
N ARG A 70 10.81 0.96 -0.78
CA ARG A 70 10.92 0.25 0.51
C ARG A 70 10.17 -1.07 0.49
N TYR A 71 8.92 -1.04 0.03
CA TYR A 71 8.09 -2.23 0.01
C TYR A 71 8.64 -3.30 -0.94
N SER A 72 9.11 -2.90 -2.13
CA SER A 72 9.67 -3.85 -3.10
C SER A 72 10.93 -4.56 -2.60
N MET A 73 11.70 -3.94 -1.71
CA MET A 73 12.84 -4.56 -1.04
C MET A 73 12.42 -5.47 0.12
N ILE A 74 11.44 -5.04 0.93
CA ILE A 74 11.00 -5.77 2.13
C ILE A 74 10.22 -7.05 1.79
N LYS A 75 9.39 -7.04 0.73
CA LYS A 75 8.50 -8.18 0.42
C LYS A 75 9.22 -9.45 -0.05
N GLN A 76 10.50 -9.35 -0.39
CA GLN A 76 11.27 -10.42 -1.04
C GLN A 76 11.84 -11.42 -0.05
N ASP A 77 12.00 -12.67 -0.47
CA ASP A 77 12.81 -13.63 0.31
C ASP A 77 14.29 -13.25 0.22
N LEU A 78 15.04 -13.42 1.32
CA LEU A 78 16.46 -13.07 1.40
C LEU A 78 17.34 -13.86 0.43
N ASP A 79 16.91 -15.06 0.03
CA ASP A 79 17.61 -15.96 -0.89
C ASP A 79 17.21 -15.76 -2.36
N LYS A 80 16.27 -14.86 -2.65
CA LYS A 80 15.79 -14.60 -4.01
C LYS A 80 16.41 -13.36 -4.62
N ILE A 81 16.69 -13.46 -5.92
CA ILE A 81 17.14 -12.31 -6.72
C ILE A 81 15.98 -11.32 -6.85
N ILE A 82 16.21 -10.09 -6.42
CA ILE A 82 15.28 -8.98 -6.61
C ILE A 82 15.41 -8.47 -8.04
N THR A 83 14.38 -8.66 -8.86
CA THR A 83 14.28 -8.01 -10.17
C THR A 83 13.43 -6.76 -10.02
N PHE A 84 14.09 -5.61 -9.85
CA PHE A 84 13.39 -4.34 -9.71
C PHE A 84 12.76 -3.88 -11.04
N ASP A 85 11.50 -3.47 -11.00
CA ASP A 85 10.77 -2.89 -12.13
C ASP A 85 10.04 -1.61 -11.69
N ILE A 86 10.37 -0.47 -12.30
CA ILE A 86 9.79 0.83 -11.95
C ILE A 86 8.27 0.87 -12.13
N LYS A 87 7.78 0.30 -13.23
CA LYS A 87 6.36 0.36 -13.60
C LYS A 87 5.53 -0.54 -12.69
N GLU A 88 6.01 -1.75 -12.44
CA GLU A 88 5.38 -2.68 -11.49
C GLU A 88 5.37 -2.08 -10.09
N THR A 89 6.49 -1.54 -9.63
CA THR A 89 6.67 -1.07 -8.25
C THR A 89 5.80 0.16 -7.94
N LEU A 90 5.47 0.98 -8.94
CA LEU A 90 4.54 2.12 -8.82
C LEU A 90 3.06 1.75 -9.03
N SER A 91 2.75 0.51 -9.37
CA SER A 91 1.38 0.10 -9.67
C SER A 91 0.46 0.26 -8.46
N LEU A 92 -0.78 0.72 -8.70
CA LEU A 92 -1.87 0.70 -7.70
C LEU A 92 -2.65 -0.62 -7.72
N GLU A 93 -2.10 -1.63 -8.38
CA GLU A 93 -2.62 -3.00 -8.45
C GLU A 93 -1.49 -3.98 -8.14
N GLY A 94 -1.84 -5.11 -7.55
CA GLY A 94 -0.88 -6.14 -7.14
C GLY A 94 -0.16 -5.80 -5.83
N ASP A 95 0.91 -6.54 -5.57
CA ASP A 95 1.62 -6.53 -4.29
C ASP A 95 2.68 -5.41 -4.25
N THR A 96 2.24 -4.16 -4.03
CA THR A 96 3.10 -2.96 -4.09
C THR A 96 2.87 -2.01 -2.90
N GLY A 97 3.85 -1.16 -2.59
CA GLY A 97 3.72 -0.12 -1.56
C GLY A 97 2.60 0.89 -1.86
N PRO A 98 2.52 1.43 -3.09
CA PRO A 98 1.44 2.33 -3.50
C PRO A 98 0.04 1.71 -3.42
N TYR A 99 -0.10 0.40 -3.67
CA TYR A 99 -1.36 -0.31 -3.47
C TYR A 99 -1.82 -0.25 -2.00
N LEU A 100 -0.90 -0.45 -1.05
CA LEU A 100 -1.21 -0.37 0.38
C LEU A 100 -1.60 1.06 0.81
N GLN A 101 -0.86 2.06 0.35
CA GLN A 101 -1.20 3.46 0.59
C GLN A 101 -2.58 3.80 0.03
N TYR A 102 -2.90 3.29 -1.16
CA TYR A 102 -4.19 3.53 -1.80
C TYR A 102 -5.35 2.87 -1.05
N ALA A 103 -5.16 1.65 -0.54
CA ALA A 103 -6.15 1.00 0.32
C ALA A 103 -6.39 1.80 1.62
N TYR A 104 -5.33 2.33 2.23
CA TYR A 104 -5.46 3.22 3.38
C TYR A 104 -6.19 4.53 3.04
N ALA A 105 -5.79 5.24 1.98
CA ALA A 105 -6.44 6.48 1.52
C ALA A 105 -7.94 6.26 1.24
N ARG A 106 -8.30 5.11 0.65
CA ARG A 106 -9.70 4.73 0.42
C ARG A 106 -10.49 4.61 1.72
N SER A 107 -9.91 4.00 2.76
CA SER A 107 -10.56 3.92 4.08
C SER A 107 -10.82 5.30 4.68
N GLN A 108 -9.85 6.21 4.60
CA GLN A 108 -9.99 7.57 5.09
C GLN A 108 -11.07 8.33 4.32
N ARG A 109 -11.09 8.18 2.99
CA ARG A 109 -12.11 8.81 2.14
C ARG A 109 -13.53 8.30 2.41
N ILE A 110 -13.70 7.03 2.77
CA ILE A 110 -15.01 6.49 3.18
C ILE A 110 -15.46 7.16 4.49
N LEU A 111 -14.56 7.26 5.47
CA LEU A 111 -14.86 7.91 6.74
C LEU A 111 -15.19 9.39 6.56
N GLU A 112 -14.38 10.12 5.77
CA GLU A 112 -14.62 11.52 5.43
C GLU A 112 -15.99 11.72 4.77
N LYS A 113 -16.32 10.91 3.76
CA LYS A 113 -17.61 10.97 3.05
C LYS A 113 -18.81 10.59 3.90
N SER A 114 -18.62 9.83 4.97
CA SER A 114 -19.73 9.47 5.86
C SER A 114 -20.28 10.70 6.59
N GLY A 115 -19.41 11.70 6.89
CA GLY A 115 -19.76 12.82 7.74
C GLY A 115 -20.14 12.43 9.18
N GLN A 116 -19.91 11.17 9.58
CA GLN A 116 -20.30 10.65 10.88
C GLN A 116 -19.08 10.49 11.79
N THR A 117 -19.24 10.86 13.06
CA THR A 117 -18.28 10.49 14.09
C THR A 117 -18.48 9.02 14.45
N VAL A 118 -17.54 8.18 14.02
CA VAL A 118 -17.55 6.75 14.32
C VAL A 118 -17.30 6.54 15.82
N ASN A 119 -18.33 6.10 16.52
CA ASN A 119 -18.28 5.75 17.93
C ASN A 119 -17.80 4.30 18.12
N ASN A 120 -17.32 3.97 19.32
CA ASN A 120 -16.90 2.61 19.66
C ASN A 120 -18.09 1.75 20.15
N ASP A 121 -19.28 2.35 20.27
CA ASP A 121 -20.51 1.73 20.79
C ASP A 121 -21.43 1.31 19.64
N SER A 122 -20.85 0.57 18.68
CA SER A 122 -21.55 0.06 17.51
C SER A 122 -22.11 -1.33 17.76
N GLN A 123 -23.22 -1.66 17.09
CA GLN A 123 -23.82 -3.00 17.14
C GLN A 123 -23.02 -4.00 16.26
N PHE A 124 -21.83 -4.40 16.70
CA PHE A 124 -20.93 -5.25 15.91
C PHE A 124 -21.49 -6.64 15.60
N GLN A 125 -22.47 -7.11 16.37
CA GLN A 125 -23.17 -8.37 16.11
C GLN A 125 -23.98 -8.34 14.79
N LEU A 126 -24.22 -7.16 14.21
CA LEU A 126 -24.82 -6.99 12.89
C LEU A 126 -23.84 -7.26 11.72
N LEU A 127 -22.53 -7.34 11.98
CA LEU A 127 -21.51 -7.68 10.99
C LEU A 127 -21.52 -9.18 10.73
N THR A 128 -22.39 -9.62 9.82
CA THR A 128 -22.70 -11.03 9.56
C THR A 128 -22.22 -11.52 8.19
N HIS A 129 -21.86 -10.61 7.29
CA HIS A 129 -21.40 -10.96 5.96
C HIS A 129 -19.99 -11.57 6.02
N GLU A 130 -19.73 -12.60 5.21
CA GLU A 130 -18.44 -13.31 5.20
C GLU A 130 -17.24 -12.37 4.98
N ALA A 131 -17.40 -11.37 4.11
CA ALA A 131 -16.36 -10.38 3.84
C ALA A 131 -16.09 -9.45 5.03
N GLU A 132 -17.10 -9.13 5.85
CA GLU A 132 -16.90 -8.37 7.10
C GLU A 132 -16.08 -9.19 8.09
N ILE A 133 -16.48 -10.45 8.29
CA ILE A 133 -15.81 -11.40 9.18
C ILE A 133 -14.36 -11.64 8.73
N ALA A 134 -14.11 -11.71 7.41
CA ALA A 134 -12.77 -11.85 6.87
C ALA A 134 -11.86 -10.67 7.24
N VAL A 135 -12.35 -9.42 7.12
CA VAL A 135 -11.58 -8.24 7.55
C VAL A 135 -11.32 -8.26 9.04
N ILE A 136 -12.33 -8.60 9.86
CA ILE A 136 -12.17 -8.71 11.33
C ILE A 136 -11.07 -9.72 11.68
N LYS A 137 -11.09 -10.90 11.05
CA LYS A 137 -10.08 -11.94 11.28
C LYS A 137 -8.69 -11.49 10.84
N GLU A 138 -8.54 -10.77 9.74
CA GLU A 138 -7.23 -10.22 9.36
C GLU A 138 -6.76 -9.14 10.33
N ILE A 139 -7.63 -8.23 10.77
CA ILE A 139 -7.26 -7.22 11.78
C ILE A 139 -6.74 -7.89 13.06
N ALA A 140 -7.42 -8.96 13.51
CA ALA A 140 -7.08 -9.68 14.73
C ALA A 140 -5.74 -10.45 14.69
N LYS A 141 -5.05 -10.52 13.54
CA LYS A 141 -3.74 -11.17 13.42
C LYS A 141 -2.56 -10.22 13.62
N LEU A 142 -2.79 -8.91 13.69
CA LEU A 142 -1.70 -7.91 13.64
C LEU A 142 -0.64 -8.16 14.72
N ASP A 143 -1.07 -8.37 15.96
CA ASP A 143 -0.19 -8.62 17.11
C ASP A 143 0.65 -9.90 16.94
N LEU A 144 0.01 -10.98 16.51
CA LEU A 144 0.67 -12.26 16.22
C LEU A 144 1.73 -12.11 15.12
N ILE A 145 1.42 -11.36 14.05
CA ILE A 145 2.36 -11.12 12.96
C ILE A 145 3.52 -10.23 13.38
N VAL A 146 3.29 -9.22 14.22
CA VAL A 146 4.37 -8.37 14.76
C VAL A 146 5.29 -9.19 15.66
N GLU A 147 4.73 -10.05 16.50
CA GLU A 147 5.50 -10.95 17.35
C GLU A 147 6.34 -11.93 16.50
N ASP A 148 5.75 -12.53 15.48
CA ASP A 148 6.43 -13.44 14.55
C ASP A 148 7.55 -12.74 13.76
N ALA A 149 7.29 -11.54 13.22
CA ALA A 149 8.30 -10.73 12.52
C ALA A 149 9.49 -10.40 13.43
N THR A 150 9.23 -10.16 14.71
CA THR A 150 10.27 -9.89 15.71
C THR A 150 11.09 -11.13 16.04
N LYS A 151 10.43 -12.27 16.28
CA LYS A 151 11.10 -13.55 16.59
C LYS A 151 11.93 -14.08 15.43
N SER A 152 11.41 -13.94 14.20
CA SER A 152 12.07 -14.39 12.97
C SER A 152 13.07 -13.38 12.41
N LEU A 153 13.16 -12.18 12.99
CA LEU A 153 13.96 -11.05 12.49
C LEU A 153 13.66 -10.74 11.02
N SER A 154 12.39 -10.87 10.62
CA SER A 154 11.96 -10.74 9.23
C SER A 154 10.75 -9.82 9.09
N PRO A 155 10.91 -8.61 8.52
CA PRO A 155 9.79 -7.70 8.27
C PRO A 155 8.87 -8.17 7.13
N LYS A 156 9.27 -9.21 6.40
CA LYS A 156 8.51 -9.74 5.27
C LYS A 156 7.13 -10.26 5.67
N SER A 157 7.02 -10.94 6.81
CA SER A 157 5.73 -11.48 7.28
C SER A 157 4.72 -10.33 7.50
N LEU A 158 5.19 -9.20 8.01
CA LEU A 158 4.38 -7.99 8.17
C LEU A 158 4.02 -7.33 6.83
N ALA A 159 4.93 -7.30 5.86
CA ALA A 159 4.61 -6.82 4.50
C ALA A 159 3.50 -7.66 3.85
N ARG A 160 3.64 -8.99 3.91
CA ARG A 160 2.63 -9.92 3.41
C ARG A 160 1.29 -9.77 4.13
N TYR A 161 1.32 -9.57 5.44
CA TYR A 161 0.13 -9.24 6.23
C TYR A 161 -0.55 -7.96 5.74
N ALA A 162 0.21 -6.87 5.56
CA ALA A 162 -0.35 -5.60 5.11
C ALA A 162 -1.03 -5.74 3.74
N TYR A 163 -0.42 -6.49 2.81
CA TYR A 163 -1.03 -6.80 1.52
C TYR A 163 -2.31 -7.63 1.62
N ASN A 164 -2.30 -8.69 2.43
CA ASN A 164 -3.49 -9.51 2.66
C ASN A 164 -4.62 -8.67 3.28
N LEU A 165 -4.30 -7.86 4.30
CA LEU A 165 -5.26 -6.97 4.96
C LEU A 165 -5.87 -5.98 3.95
N ALA A 166 -5.06 -5.33 3.12
CA ALA A 166 -5.51 -4.40 2.08
C ALA A 166 -6.39 -5.10 1.03
N THR A 167 -6.01 -6.30 0.60
CA THR A 167 -6.77 -7.11 -0.37
C THR A 167 -8.12 -7.54 0.20
N THR A 168 -8.14 -8.06 1.43
CA THR A 168 -9.38 -8.47 2.12
C THR A 168 -10.32 -7.28 2.34
N PHE A 169 -9.79 -6.11 2.70
CA PHE A 169 -10.58 -4.88 2.81
C PHE A 169 -11.19 -4.44 1.48
N ASN A 170 -10.41 -4.49 0.40
CA ASN A 170 -10.90 -4.13 -0.93
C ASN A 170 -12.02 -5.06 -1.39
N LEU A 171 -11.91 -6.36 -1.11
CA LEU A 171 -12.99 -7.32 -1.36
C LEU A 171 -14.23 -7.03 -0.51
N PHE A 172 -14.07 -6.71 0.78
CA PHE A 172 -15.18 -6.26 1.63
C PHE A 172 -15.89 -5.04 1.04
N TYR A 173 -15.14 -4.02 0.62
CA TYR A 173 -15.71 -2.80 0.05
C TYR A 173 -16.43 -3.04 -1.29
N GLU A 174 -15.98 -4.02 -2.09
CA GLU A 174 -16.64 -4.42 -3.32
C GLU A 174 -17.97 -5.17 -3.06
N LYS A 175 -17.98 -6.09 -2.09
CA LYS A 175 -19.13 -6.97 -1.82
C LYS A 175 -20.20 -6.33 -0.95
N VAL A 176 -19.81 -5.42 -0.07
CA VAL A 176 -20.68 -4.94 1.01
C VAL A 176 -20.82 -3.41 0.95
N PRO A 177 -22.05 -2.86 0.79
CA PRO A 177 -22.24 -1.42 0.77
C PRO A 177 -21.94 -0.82 2.15
N VAL A 178 -21.07 0.18 2.22
CA VAL A 178 -20.81 0.92 3.47
C VAL A 178 -21.71 2.16 3.53
N LEU A 179 -21.43 3.17 2.72
CA LEU A 179 -22.16 4.46 2.76
C LEU A 179 -23.61 4.35 2.28
N LYS A 180 -23.90 3.40 1.39
CA LYS A 180 -25.23 3.17 0.81
C LYS A 180 -26.07 2.18 1.62
N GLU A 181 -25.57 1.70 2.76
CA GLU A 181 -26.35 0.82 3.64
C GLU A 181 -27.54 1.58 4.22
N GLY A 182 -28.74 1.02 4.08
CA GLY A 182 -29.99 1.65 4.51
C GLY A 182 -30.18 1.58 6.02
N ASN A 183 -29.76 0.49 6.65
CA ASN A 183 -29.84 0.35 8.11
C ASN A 183 -28.73 1.16 8.79
N ALA A 184 -29.11 2.11 9.64
CA ALA A 184 -28.18 3.02 10.31
C ALA A 184 -27.20 2.29 11.26
N ASP A 185 -27.65 1.26 11.97
CA ASP A 185 -26.83 0.50 12.92
C ASP A 185 -25.80 -0.35 12.17
N VAL A 186 -26.20 -1.02 11.09
CA VAL A 186 -25.29 -1.78 10.22
C VAL A 186 -24.27 -0.84 9.58
N ARG A 187 -24.71 0.32 9.08
CA ARG A 187 -23.83 1.34 8.50
C ARG A 187 -22.78 1.82 9.52
N MET A 188 -23.20 2.11 10.74
CA MET A 188 -22.27 2.54 11.81
C MET A 188 -21.27 1.44 12.14
N ALA A 189 -21.71 0.18 12.29
CA ALA A 189 -20.82 -0.95 12.52
C ALA A 189 -19.79 -1.15 11.39
N ARG A 190 -20.20 -0.97 10.12
CA ARG A 190 -19.29 -1.02 8.97
C ARG A 190 -18.31 0.14 8.94
N LEU A 191 -18.72 1.36 9.31
CA LEU A 191 -17.81 2.50 9.44
C LEU A 191 -16.78 2.26 10.56
N ALA A 192 -17.19 1.64 11.67
CA ALA A 192 -16.28 1.21 12.73
C ALA A 192 -15.28 0.15 12.23
N LEU A 193 -15.72 -0.80 11.39
CA LEU A 193 -14.82 -1.77 10.75
C LEU A 193 -13.81 -1.09 9.80
N VAL A 194 -14.26 -0.12 8.99
CA VAL A 194 -13.38 0.68 8.11
C VAL A 194 -12.33 1.43 8.93
N LYS A 195 -12.72 2.04 10.05
CA LYS A 195 -11.81 2.73 10.97
C LYS A 195 -10.80 1.76 11.58
N ALA A 196 -11.23 0.58 12.04
CA ALA A 196 -10.36 -0.44 12.59
C ALA A 196 -9.33 -0.95 11.56
N PHE A 197 -9.76 -1.18 10.32
CA PHE A 197 -8.87 -1.49 9.20
C PHE A 197 -7.82 -0.39 9.00
N GLY A 198 -8.25 0.87 8.93
CA GLY A 198 -7.35 2.01 8.74
C GLY A 198 -6.27 2.10 9.83
N ILE A 199 -6.65 1.87 11.09
CA ILE A 199 -5.71 1.84 12.23
C ILE A 199 -4.72 0.68 12.07
N ALA A 200 -5.20 -0.53 11.80
CA ALA A 200 -4.35 -1.71 11.66
C ALA A 200 -3.35 -1.57 10.51
N LEU A 201 -3.82 -1.11 9.34
CA LEU A 201 -2.96 -0.91 8.18
C LEU A 201 -1.95 0.22 8.42
N ARG A 202 -2.36 1.34 9.04
CA ARG A 202 -1.42 2.42 9.40
C ARG A 202 -0.31 1.93 10.33
N ASN A 203 -0.66 1.12 11.32
CA ASN A 203 0.31 0.55 12.25
C ASN A 203 1.30 -0.37 11.53
N ALA A 204 0.81 -1.26 10.65
CA ALA A 204 1.67 -2.11 9.84
C ALA A 204 2.60 -1.30 8.92
N LEU A 205 2.07 -0.29 8.22
CA LEU A 205 2.86 0.59 7.36
C LEU A 205 3.93 1.36 8.14
N ASN A 206 3.61 1.87 9.33
CA ASN A 206 4.56 2.59 10.17
C ASN A 206 5.76 1.71 10.57
N VAL A 207 5.52 0.45 10.93
CA VAL A 207 6.61 -0.50 11.24
C VAL A 207 7.47 -0.80 9.99
N LEU A 208 6.87 -0.85 8.81
CA LEU A 208 7.58 -0.99 7.53
C LEU A 208 8.34 0.29 7.11
N GLY A 209 8.12 1.40 7.82
CA GLY A 209 8.64 2.73 7.48
C GLY A 209 8.02 3.29 6.21
N ILE A 210 6.73 3.02 5.99
CA ILE A 210 5.94 3.55 4.88
C ILE A 210 4.92 4.53 5.45
N PHE A 211 4.88 5.75 4.92
CA PHE A 211 3.90 6.74 5.32
C PHE A 211 2.50 6.39 4.81
N ALA A 212 1.49 6.51 5.66
CA ALA A 212 0.11 6.22 5.30
C ALA A 212 -0.58 7.49 4.78
N LEU A 213 -0.63 7.64 3.46
CA LEU A 213 -1.24 8.79 2.79
C LEU A 213 -2.76 8.78 2.96
N GLU A 214 -3.33 9.81 3.61
CA GLU A 214 -4.79 9.93 3.74
C GLU A 214 -5.47 10.25 2.41
N ARG A 215 -4.72 10.80 1.44
CA ARG A 215 -5.17 11.15 0.10
C ARG A 215 -4.09 10.80 -0.93
N MET A 216 -4.51 10.29 -2.08
CA MET A 216 -3.68 9.92 -3.25
C MET A 216 -4.35 10.40 -4.53
#